data_AF-A0A947K2W1-F1
#
_entry.id   AF-A0A947K2W1-F1
#
_cell.length_a   1.000
_cell.length_b   1.000
_cell.length_c   1.000
_cell.angle_alpha   90.00
_cell.angle_beta   90.00
_cell.angle_gamma   90.00
#
_symmetry.space_group_name_H-M   'P 1'
#
loop_
_entity.id
_entity.type
_entity.pdbx_description
1 polymer ?
#
loop_
_entity_poly.entity_id
_entity_poly.type
_entity_poly.pdbx_seq_one_letter_code
_entity_poly.pdbx_strand_id
1 'polypeptide(L)'
;MKKKAELFFGVILVPIDFLMLVIAGFAAYFLRFGEAVSGYVPVIYEMPWTDFALIIFGSSIAMQIIFAIAGLYNLKGTRRIVDEFRKIFFACSTGVMIIIILTFFDRELFSSRFIILMAWVFSIAFVSLARLAVLYIQRKLFEKGIGLQKVVLVGEGNISRALEREIKINKGLGMQIVERC
;
A
#
# COMPACT_ATOMS: atom_id res chain seq x y z
N MET A 1 -8.95 20.30 12.71
CA MET A 1 -9.39 18.94 12.29
C MET A 1 -8.40 18.24 11.33
N LYS A 2 -7.11 18.64 11.28
CA LYS A 2 -6.06 18.07 10.39
C LYS A 2 -5.92 16.54 10.47
N LYS A 3 -6.01 16.00 11.68
CA LYS A 3 -5.65 14.60 11.98
C LYS A 3 -6.72 13.57 11.60
N LYS A 4 -8.02 13.89 11.68
CA LYS A 4 -9.08 12.85 11.69
C LYS A 4 -9.25 12.14 10.34
N ALA A 5 -9.26 12.88 9.23
CA ALA A 5 -9.44 12.29 7.89
C ALA A 5 -8.18 11.53 7.43
N GLU A 6 -6.99 12.09 7.62
CA GLU A 6 -5.72 11.42 7.30
C GLU A 6 -5.51 10.16 8.15
N LEU A 7 -5.82 10.20 9.45
CA LEU A 7 -5.81 9.01 10.30
C LEU A 7 -6.85 7.98 9.86
N PHE A 8 -8.05 8.40 9.46
CA PHE A 8 -9.07 7.47 9.00
C PHE A 8 -8.61 6.70 7.77
N PHE A 9 -8.06 7.39 6.75
CA PHE A 9 -7.49 6.73 5.58
C PHE A 9 -6.23 5.91 5.90
N GLY A 10 -5.39 6.37 6.84
CA GLY A 10 -4.25 5.59 7.30
C GLY A 10 -4.66 4.29 8.00
N VAL A 11 -5.69 4.34 8.84
CA VAL A 11 -6.22 3.18 9.58
C VAL A 11 -6.95 2.20 8.66
N ILE A 12 -7.73 2.68 7.68
CA ILE A 12 -8.43 1.79 6.74
C ILE A 12 -7.48 1.07 5.78
N LEU A 13 -6.32 1.63 5.51
CA LEU A 13 -5.30 1.01 4.67
C LEU A 13 -4.67 -0.23 5.31
N VAL A 14 -4.55 -0.28 6.65
CA VAL A 14 -3.99 -1.44 7.36
C VAL A 14 -4.78 -2.73 7.07
N PRO A 15 -6.11 -2.82 7.32
CA PRO A 15 -6.87 -4.03 7.01
C PRO A 15 -6.95 -4.29 5.50
N ILE A 16 -6.96 -3.26 4.65
CA ILE A 16 -6.95 -3.43 3.19
C ILE A 16 -5.65 -4.09 2.73
N ASP A 17 -4.50 -3.55 3.14
CA ASP A 17 -3.19 -4.10 2.77
C ASP A 17 -3.03 -5.53 3.30
N PHE A 18 -3.48 -5.79 4.53
CA PHE A 18 -3.48 -7.12 5.10
C PHE A 18 -4.31 -8.10 4.25
N LEU A 19 -5.53 -7.74 3.87
CA LEU A 19 -6.37 -8.56 3.00
C LEU A 19 -5.73 -8.78 1.63
N MET A 20 -5.11 -7.76 1.04
CA MET A 20 -4.43 -7.88 -0.26
C MET A 20 -3.24 -8.83 -0.21
N LEU A 21 -2.46 -8.82 0.89
CA LEU A 21 -1.35 -9.75 1.09
C LEU A 21 -1.84 -11.19 1.29
N VAL A 22 -2.92 -11.38 2.05
CA VAL A 22 -3.55 -12.70 2.21
C VAL A 22 -4.06 -13.22 0.87
N ILE A 23 -4.77 -12.38 0.10
CA ILE A 23 -5.24 -12.73 -1.25
C ILE A 23 -4.07 -13.02 -2.18
N ALA A 24 -2.97 -12.29 -2.09
CA ALA A 24 -1.75 -12.56 -2.87
C ALA A 24 -1.15 -13.93 -2.54
N GLY A 25 -1.10 -14.30 -1.25
CA GLY A 25 -0.66 -15.62 -0.80
C GLY A 25 -1.54 -16.74 -1.34
N PHE A 26 -2.87 -16.58 -1.24
CA PHE A 26 -3.81 -17.53 -1.83
C PHE A 26 -3.71 -17.60 -3.35
N ALA A 27 -3.56 -16.47 -4.05
CA ALA A 27 -3.39 -16.45 -5.50
C ALA A 27 -2.11 -17.20 -5.91
N ALA A 28 -1.00 -17.00 -5.20
CA ALA A 28 0.23 -17.74 -5.44
C ALA A 28 0.06 -19.25 -5.21
N TYR A 29 -0.73 -19.64 -4.18
CA TYR A 29 -1.08 -21.03 -3.93
C TYR A 29 -1.92 -21.63 -5.06
N PHE A 30 -3.05 -21.00 -5.41
CA PHE A 30 -3.91 -21.49 -6.50
C PHE A 30 -3.17 -21.56 -7.83
N LEU A 31 -2.24 -20.65 -8.13
CA LEU A 31 -1.47 -20.70 -9.36
C LEU A 31 -0.41 -21.82 -9.34
N ARG A 32 0.13 -22.17 -8.15
CA ARG A 32 1.08 -23.29 -7.99
C ARG A 32 0.40 -24.66 -8.11
N PHE A 33 -0.81 -24.79 -7.56
CA PHE A 33 -1.57 -26.05 -7.52
C PHE A 33 -2.62 -26.18 -8.63
N GLY A 34 -2.88 -25.10 -9.39
CA GLY A 34 -3.71 -25.14 -10.58
C GLY A 34 -3.06 -25.94 -11.72
N GLU A 35 -3.90 -26.55 -12.55
CA GLU A 35 -3.51 -27.41 -13.68
C GLU A 35 -2.52 -26.75 -14.66
N ALA A 36 -2.45 -25.41 -14.69
CA ALA A 36 -1.56 -24.64 -15.55
C ALA A 36 -0.06 -24.80 -15.22
N VAL A 37 0.31 -25.13 -13.97
CA VAL A 37 1.72 -25.20 -13.51
C VAL A 37 2.11 -26.57 -12.97
N SER A 38 1.14 -27.38 -12.51
CA SER A 38 1.39 -28.72 -11.96
C SER A 38 2.04 -29.69 -12.95
N GLY A 39 1.91 -29.44 -14.26
CA GLY A 39 2.54 -30.23 -15.32
C GLY A 39 4.06 -30.02 -15.50
N TYR A 40 4.66 -28.95 -14.95
CA TYR A 40 6.07 -28.59 -15.20
C TYR A 40 7.00 -28.72 -13.99
N VAL A 41 6.47 -28.73 -12.76
CA VAL A 41 7.28 -28.85 -11.53
C VAL A 41 6.60 -29.83 -10.56
N PRO A 42 7.17 -31.03 -10.33
CA PRO A 42 6.57 -32.03 -9.46
C PRO A 42 6.39 -31.46 -8.05
N VAL A 43 5.21 -31.68 -7.48
CA VAL A 43 4.89 -31.31 -6.09
C VAL A 43 5.47 -32.42 -5.21
N ILE A 44 6.73 -32.26 -4.81
CA ILE A 44 7.43 -33.26 -3.98
C ILE A 44 7.05 -33.13 -2.48
N TYR A 45 6.38 -32.02 -2.10
CA TYR A 45 6.00 -31.75 -0.72
C TYR A 45 4.62 -31.09 -0.65
N GLU A 46 3.65 -31.79 -0.06
CA GLU A 46 2.36 -31.22 0.33
C GLU A 46 2.53 -30.57 1.70
N MET A 47 2.81 -29.27 1.72
CA MET A 47 2.82 -28.52 2.97
C MET A 47 1.40 -28.54 3.57
N PRO A 48 1.24 -28.89 4.87
CA PRO A 48 -0.06 -28.81 5.53
C PRO A 48 -0.65 -27.41 5.38
N TRP A 49 -1.95 -27.34 5.06
CA TRP A 49 -2.65 -26.06 4.88
C TRP A 49 -2.50 -25.14 6.10
N THR A 50 -2.42 -25.71 7.30
CA THR A 50 -2.19 -24.98 8.56
C THR A 50 -0.88 -24.20 8.57
N ASP A 51 0.21 -24.81 8.10
CA ASP A 51 1.54 -24.20 8.12
C ASP A 51 1.64 -23.12 7.06
N PHE A 52 1.04 -23.37 5.89
CA PHE A 52 0.93 -22.37 4.83
C PHE A 52 0.10 -21.15 5.27
N ALA A 53 -1.04 -21.37 5.91
CA ALA A 53 -1.87 -20.31 6.46
C ALA A 53 -1.09 -19.50 7.53
N LEU A 54 -0.37 -20.17 8.44
CA LEU A 54 0.45 -19.52 9.46
C LEU A 54 1.51 -18.61 8.83
N ILE A 55 2.18 -19.06 7.75
CA ILE A 55 3.17 -18.27 7.01
C ILE A 55 2.50 -17.07 6.32
N ILE A 56 1.36 -17.24 5.65
CA ILE A 56 0.64 -16.12 5.02
C ILE A 56 0.23 -15.08 6.06
N PHE A 57 -0.41 -15.51 7.14
CA PHE A 57 -0.90 -14.58 8.17
C PHE A 57 0.27 -13.91 8.89
N GLY A 58 1.29 -14.68 9.28
CA GLY A 58 2.50 -14.16 9.93
C GLY A 58 3.24 -13.15 9.04
N SER A 59 3.46 -13.50 7.77
CA SER A 59 4.12 -12.61 6.79
C SER A 59 3.28 -11.36 6.51
N SER A 60 1.95 -11.47 6.46
CA SER A 60 1.04 -10.33 6.28
C SER A 60 1.05 -9.37 7.46
N ILE A 61 1.13 -9.87 8.70
CA ILE A 61 1.28 -9.04 9.91
C ILE A 61 2.65 -8.36 9.92
N ALA A 62 3.72 -9.11 9.65
CA ALA A 62 5.08 -8.57 9.59
C ALA A 62 5.18 -7.43 8.55
N MET A 63 4.51 -7.59 7.41
CA MET A 63 4.41 -6.54 6.40
C MET A 63 3.70 -5.28 6.88
N GLN A 64 2.65 -5.38 7.69
CA GLN A 64 2.01 -4.17 8.25
C GLN A 64 3.01 -3.37 9.09
N ILE A 65 3.87 -4.04 9.84
CA ILE A 65 4.91 -3.39 10.64
C ILE A 65 5.92 -2.70 9.71
N ILE A 66 6.38 -3.38 8.66
CA ILE A 66 7.30 -2.81 7.68
C ILE A 66 6.69 -1.59 6.98
N PHE A 67 5.43 -1.66 6.56
CA PHE A 67 4.71 -0.54 5.95
C PHE A 67 4.52 0.61 6.94
N ALA A 68 4.29 0.32 8.23
CA ALA A 68 4.19 1.35 9.26
C ALA A 68 5.52 2.08 9.44
N ILE A 69 6.63 1.34 9.53
CA ILE A 69 7.99 1.91 9.67
C ILE A 69 8.37 2.70 8.40
N ALA A 70 8.02 2.21 7.21
CA ALA A 70 8.19 2.93 5.95
C ALA A 70 7.28 4.17 5.82
N GLY A 71 6.40 4.40 6.81
CA GLY A 71 5.49 5.53 6.86
C GLY A 71 4.45 5.50 5.74
N LEU A 72 4.09 4.32 5.25
CA LEU A 72 3.15 4.12 4.16
C LEU A 72 1.70 4.42 4.56
N TYR A 73 1.41 4.52 5.87
CA TYR A 73 0.10 4.93 6.40
C TYR A 73 0.01 6.43 6.70
N ASN A 74 1.08 7.20 6.43
CA ASN A 74 1.07 8.64 6.61
C ASN A 74 0.73 9.32 5.28
N LEU A 75 -0.57 9.40 4.97
CA LEU A 75 -1.07 10.06 3.76
C LEU A 75 -1.08 11.55 3.98
N LYS A 76 -0.09 12.25 3.39
CA LYS A 76 -0.09 13.70 3.30
C LYS A 76 -0.75 14.10 1.98
N GLY A 77 -1.88 14.82 2.03
CA GLY A 77 -2.68 15.20 0.86
C GLY A 77 -1.96 16.04 -0.21
N THR A 78 -0.74 16.51 0.06
CA THR A 78 0.05 17.37 -0.83
C THR A 78 1.02 16.65 -1.77
N ARG A 79 1.15 15.31 -1.70
CA ARG A 79 2.13 14.57 -2.53
C ARG A 79 1.62 14.22 -3.93
N ARG A 80 2.53 14.22 -4.92
CA ARG A 80 2.24 13.78 -6.29
C ARG A 80 2.00 12.26 -6.31
N ILE A 81 1.09 11.78 -7.16
CA ILE A 81 0.77 10.34 -7.30
C ILE A 81 2.02 9.52 -7.59
N VAL A 82 2.91 10.06 -8.44
CA VAL A 82 4.14 9.37 -8.84
C VAL A 82 5.07 9.14 -7.65
N ASP A 83 5.15 10.10 -6.72
CA ASP A 83 6.00 9.98 -5.53
C ASP A 83 5.43 8.96 -4.54
N GLU A 84 4.10 8.91 -4.41
CA GLU A 84 3.43 7.88 -3.62
C GLU A 84 3.61 6.48 -4.23
N PHE A 85 3.44 6.35 -5.55
CA PHE A 85 3.65 5.08 -6.24
C PHE A 85 5.08 4.55 -6.07
N ARG A 86 6.09 5.41 -6.25
CA ARG A 86 7.49 5.06 -6.01
C ARG A 86 7.70 4.60 -4.58
N LYS A 87 7.18 5.35 -3.60
CA LYS A 87 7.29 4.99 -2.18
C LYS A 87 6.67 3.63 -1.88
N ILE A 88 5.49 3.35 -2.44
CA ILE A 88 4.80 2.06 -2.27
C ILE A 88 5.62 0.93 -2.89
N PHE A 89 6.08 1.10 -4.13
CA PHE A 89 6.87 0.11 -4.84
C PHE A 89 8.17 -0.24 -4.10
N PHE A 90 8.91 0.77 -3.64
CA PHE A 90 10.13 0.54 -2.86
C PHE A 90 9.86 -0.11 -1.52
N ALA A 91 8.85 0.34 -0.76
CA ALA A 91 8.53 -0.26 0.53
C ALA A 91 8.05 -1.71 0.41
N CYS A 92 7.25 -2.02 -0.60
CA CYS A 92 6.80 -3.38 -0.87
C CYS A 92 7.97 -4.27 -1.31
N SER A 93 8.82 -3.78 -2.22
CA SER A 93 10.01 -4.51 -2.68
C SER A 93 10.98 -4.81 -1.53
N THR A 94 11.30 -3.80 -0.70
CA THR A 94 12.18 -3.97 0.46
C THR A 94 11.55 -4.89 1.49
N GLY A 95 10.26 -4.73 1.79
CA GLY A 95 9.58 -5.59 2.75
C GLY A 95 9.60 -7.04 2.33
N VAL A 96 9.33 -7.34 1.06
CA VAL A 96 9.30 -8.73 0.60
C VAL A 96 10.72 -9.28 0.53
N MET A 97 11.71 -8.47 0.14
CA MET A 97 13.12 -8.90 0.18
C MET A 97 13.55 -9.30 1.59
N ILE A 98 13.12 -8.57 2.63
CA ILE A 98 13.39 -8.95 4.02
C ILE A 98 12.76 -10.31 4.33
N ILE A 99 11.49 -10.53 3.95
CA ILE A 99 10.80 -11.81 4.19
C ILE A 99 11.48 -12.96 3.42
N ILE A 100 11.91 -12.72 2.18
CA ILE A 100 12.67 -13.69 1.37
C ILE A 100 13.97 -14.05 2.10
N ILE A 101 14.72 -13.07 2.60
CA ILE A 101 15.97 -13.32 3.34
C ILE A 101 15.70 -14.13 4.61
N LEU A 102 14.67 -13.77 5.37
CA LEU A 102 14.30 -14.48 6.60
C LEU A 102 13.89 -15.93 6.33
N THR A 103 13.12 -16.16 5.27
CA THR A 103 12.67 -17.50 4.86
C THR A 103 13.75 -18.30 4.15
N PHE A 104 14.80 -17.68 3.60
CA PHE A 104 15.90 -18.36 2.93
C PHE A 104 16.72 -19.26 3.87
N PHE A 105 16.75 -18.94 5.17
CA PHE A 105 17.42 -19.76 6.16
C PHE A 105 16.67 -21.07 6.47
N ASP A 106 15.40 -21.19 6.06
CA ASP A 106 14.56 -22.37 6.25
C ASP A 106 14.63 -23.31 5.04
N ARG A 107 15.22 -24.51 5.22
CA ARG A 107 15.49 -25.45 4.11
C ARG A 107 14.24 -26.15 3.57
N GLU A 108 13.14 -26.22 4.32
CA GLU A 108 11.91 -26.86 3.85
C GLU A 108 11.16 -26.00 2.81
N LEU A 109 11.36 -24.68 2.82
CA LEU A 109 10.77 -23.76 1.84
C LEU A 109 11.52 -23.75 0.49
N PHE A 110 12.66 -24.45 0.40
CA PHE A 110 13.58 -24.43 -0.74
C PHE A 110 13.03 -25.12 -2.00
N SER A 111 12.05 -26.04 -1.86
CA SER A 111 11.28 -26.61 -2.98
C SER A 111 10.22 -25.64 -3.54
N SER A 112 9.85 -24.62 -2.76
CA SER A 112 8.75 -23.69 -3.01
C SER A 112 9.19 -22.28 -3.43
N ARG A 113 10.46 -22.07 -3.80
CA ARG A 113 10.98 -20.74 -4.23
C ARG A 113 10.10 -20.04 -5.27
N PHE A 114 9.46 -20.82 -6.14
CA PHE A 114 8.50 -20.32 -7.12
C PHE A 114 7.24 -19.71 -6.48
N ILE A 115 6.70 -20.32 -5.42
CA ILE A 115 5.53 -19.78 -4.70
C ILE A 115 5.87 -18.46 -4.03
N ILE A 116 7.08 -18.31 -3.49
CA ILE A 116 7.55 -17.09 -2.82
C ILE A 116 7.69 -15.96 -3.84
N LEU A 117 8.29 -16.24 -5.02
CA LEU A 117 8.40 -15.26 -6.11
C LEU A 117 7.03 -14.86 -6.67
N MET A 118 6.10 -15.80 -6.82
CA MET A 118 4.73 -15.46 -7.25
C MET A 118 4.00 -14.66 -6.19
N ALA A 119 4.09 -15.04 -4.91
CA ALA A 119 3.52 -14.30 -3.80
C ALA A 119 4.08 -12.87 -3.75
N TRP A 120 5.38 -12.68 -4.04
CA TRP A 120 6.00 -11.36 -4.17
C TRP A 120 5.37 -10.52 -5.27
N VAL A 121 5.29 -11.05 -6.49
CA VAL A 121 4.70 -10.34 -7.64
C VAL A 121 3.24 -9.99 -7.38
N PHE A 122 2.44 -10.94 -6.87
CA PHE A 122 1.05 -10.69 -6.52
C PHE A 122 0.89 -9.70 -5.39
N SER A 123 1.76 -9.74 -4.37
CA SER A 123 1.73 -8.79 -3.26
C SER A 123 1.97 -7.37 -3.75
N ILE A 124 2.99 -7.15 -4.59
CA ILE A 124 3.23 -5.84 -5.20
C ILE A 124 2.03 -5.41 -6.02
N ALA A 125 1.50 -6.28 -6.89
CA ALA A 125 0.40 -5.95 -7.78
C ALA A 125 -0.87 -5.56 -7.00
N PHE A 126 -1.33 -6.41 -6.08
CA PHE A 126 -2.57 -6.18 -5.33
C PHE A 126 -2.46 -5.02 -4.34
N VAL A 127 -1.37 -4.91 -3.58
CA VAL A 127 -1.18 -3.79 -2.65
C VAL A 127 -1.06 -2.47 -3.41
N SER A 128 -0.31 -2.43 -4.52
CA SER A 128 -0.20 -1.21 -5.34
C SER A 128 -1.54 -0.81 -5.93
N LEU A 129 -2.31 -1.78 -6.46
CA LEU A 129 -3.63 -1.52 -7.02
C LEU A 129 -4.60 -0.98 -5.96
N ALA A 130 -4.67 -1.63 -4.80
CA ALA A 130 -5.54 -1.21 -3.70
C ALA A 130 -5.18 0.20 -3.21
N ARG A 131 -3.89 0.50 -3.06
CA ARG A 131 -3.45 1.83 -2.65
C ARG A 131 -3.73 2.91 -3.67
N LEU A 132 -3.54 2.63 -4.97
CA LEU A 132 -3.92 3.54 -6.04
C LEU A 132 -5.43 3.81 -6.04
N ALA A 133 -6.25 2.78 -5.81
CA ALA A 133 -7.69 2.92 -5.69
C ALA A 133 -8.07 3.82 -4.49
N VAL A 134 -7.48 3.59 -3.31
CA VAL A 134 -7.72 4.44 -2.13
C VAL A 134 -7.30 5.89 -2.38
N LEU A 135 -6.14 6.13 -2.98
CA LEU A 135 -5.68 7.47 -3.33
C LEU A 135 -6.60 8.17 -4.33
N TYR A 136 -7.10 7.44 -5.32
CA TYR A 136 -8.05 7.96 -6.30
C TYR A 136 -9.38 8.35 -5.63
N ILE A 137 -9.92 7.47 -4.78
CA ILE A 137 -11.15 7.72 -4.02
C ILE A 137 -10.98 8.93 -3.10
N GLN A 138 -9.86 9.03 -2.40
CA GLN A 138 -9.54 10.15 -1.53
C GLN A 138 -9.51 11.48 -2.29
N ARG A 139 -8.88 11.52 -3.48
CA ARG A 139 -8.86 12.73 -4.32
C ARG A 139 -10.24 13.12 -4.83
N LYS A 140 -11.04 12.14 -5.27
CA LYS A 140 -12.45 12.37 -5.65
C LYS A 140 -13.28 12.94 -4.49
N LEU A 141 -13.03 12.48 -3.26
CA LEU A 141 -13.66 13.02 -2.06
C LEU A 141 -13.23 14.47 -1.79
N PHE A 142 -11.93 14.78 -1.96
CA PHE A 142 -11.42 16.14 -1.84
C PHE A 142 -12.00 17.09 -2.90
N GLU A 143 -12.15 16.65 -4.15
CA GLU A 143 -12.82 17.43 -5.20
C GLU A 143 -14.28 17.74 -4.89
N LYS A 144 -14.97 16.82 -4.19
CA LYS A 144 -16.35 16.99 -3.69
C LYS A 144 -16.43 17.80 -2.39
N GLY A 145 -15.29 18.25 -1.87
CA GLY A 145 -15.21 19.07 -0.66
C GLY A 145 -15.27 18.31 0.66
N ILE A 146 -15.24 16.98 0.63
CA ILE A 146 -15.30 16.13 1.82
C ILE A 146 -13.86 15.84 2.29
N GLY A 147 -13.53 16.28 3.50
CA GLY A 147 -12.18 16.10 4.06
C GLY A 147 -11.18 17.22 3.72
N LEU A 148 -11.66 18.37 3.23
CA LEU A 148 -10.83 19.55 2.97
C LEU A 148 -10.19 20.12 4.25
N GLN A 149 -8.90 20.40 4.17
CA GLN A 149 -8.14 21.11 5.19
C GLN A 149 -8.38 22.62 5.06
N LYS A 150 -9.01 23.19 6.08
CA LYS A 150 -9.12 24.64 6.27
C LYS A 150 -7.74 25.23 6.56
N VAL A 151 -7.29 26.18 5.74
CA VAL A 151 -6.00 26.88 5.86
C VAL A 151 -6.22 28.38 5.88
N VAL A 152 -5.45 29.09 6.70
CA VAL A 152 -5.41 30.56 6.71
C VAL A 152 -4.16 30.98 5.96
N LEU A 153 -4.33 31.89 5.00
CA LEU A 153 -3.22 32.41 4.20
C LEU A 153 -2.79 33.76 4.81
N VAL A 154 -1.58 33.81 5.37
CA VAL A 154 -1.04 35.02 5.99
C VAL A 154 -0.06 35.69 5.01
N GLY A 155 -0.31 36.95 4.67
CA GLY A 155 0.52 37.81 3.83
C GLY A 155 -0.21 38.40 2.61
N GLU A 156 0.07 39.66 2.30
CA GLU A 156 -0.54 40.42 1.20
C GLU A 156 0.33 40.59 -0.06
N GLY A 157 1.32 39.71 -0.25
CA GLY A 157 2.26 39.79 -1.38
C GLY A 157 1.83 39.09 -2.68
N ASN A 158 2.64 39.26 -3.74
CA ASN A 158 2.48 38.50 -4.99
C ASN A 158 2.59 36.99 -4.79
N ILE A 159 3.39 36.55 -3.81
CA ILE A 159 3.59 35.13 -3.47
C ILE A 159 2.32 34.52 -2.87
N SER A 160 1.60 35.25 -2.02
CA SER A 160 0.34 34.75 -1.43
C SER A 160 -0.76 34.63 -2.49
N ARG A 161 -0.84 35.59 -3.43
CA ARG A 161 -1.74 35.50 -4.59
C ARG A 161 -1.43 34.31 -5.50
N ALA A 162 -0.15 34.02 -5.74
CA ALA A 162 0.27 32.85 -6.52
C ALA A 162 -0.11 31.54 -5.82
N LEU A 163 0.14 31.44 -4.51
CA LEU A 163 -0.26 30.29 -3.68
C LEU A 163 -1.77 30.09 -3.66
N GLU A 164 -2.56 31.16 -3.51
CA GLU A 164 -4.02 31.08 -3.56
C GLU A 164 -4.51 30.54 -4.90
N ARG A 165 -3.92 31.02 -6.00
CA ARG A 165 -4.28 30.58 -7.34
C ARG A 165 -3.94 29.10 -7.53
N GLU A 166 -2.79 28.65 -7.05
CA GLU A 166 -2.39 27.24 -7.10
C GLU A 166 -3.32 26.35 -6.26
N ILE A 167 -3.71 26.79 -5.05
CA ILE A 167 -4.63 26.04 -4.17
C ILE A 167 -6.03 25.96 -4.80
N LYS A 168 -6.50 27.02 -5.46
CA LYS A 168 -7.79 27.05 -6.16
C LYS A 168 -7.80 26.19 -7.43
N ILE A 169 -6.71 26.20 -8.19
CA ILE A 169 -6.56 25.41 -9.42
C ILE A 169 -6.42 23.93 -9.07
N ASN A 170 -5.62 23.61 -8.05
CA ASN A 170 -5.26 22.24 -7.70
C ASN A 170 -6.08 21.74 -6.50
N LYS A 171 -7.39 21.52 -6.71
CA LYS A 171 -8.31 20.98 -5.69
C LYS A 171 -7.87 19.64 -5.11
N GLY A 172 -7.02 18.89 -5.82
CA GLY A 172 -6.40 17.65 -5.36
C GLY A 172 -5.48 17.82 -4.14
N LEU A 173 -5.07 19.05 -3.81
CA LEU A 173 -4.34 19.38 -2.58
C LEU A 173 -5.21 19.23 -1.33
N GLY A 174 -6.53 19.13 -1.48
CA GLY A 174 -7.46 18.97 -0.37
C GLY A 174 -7.46 20.18 0.58
N MET A 175 -7.15 21.38 0.11
CA MET A 175 -7.06 22.60 0.92
C MET A 175 -8.17 23.60 0.57
N GLN A 176 -8.75 24.23 1.59
CA GLN A 176 -9.71 25.31 1.47
C GLN A 176 -9.21 26.52 2.25
N ILE A 177 -9.04 27.65 1.57
CA ILE A 177 -8.66 28.91 2.21
C ILE A 177 -9.89 29.47 2.92
N VAL A 178 -9.80 29.68 4.24
CA VAL A 178 -10.92 30.15 5.07
C VAL A 178 -10.80 31.63 5.43
N GLU A 179 -9.57 32.10 5.63
CA GLU A 179 -9.29 33.48 6.00
C GLU A 179 -7.96 33.94 5.39
N ARG A 180 -7.87 35.24 5.18
CA ARG A 180 -6.67 35.95 4.72
C ARG A 180 -6.32 37.01 5.76
N CYS A 181 -5.08 36.99 6.23
CA CYS A 181 -4.55 37.96 7.18
C CYS A 181 -3.25 38.57 6.66
#